data_AF-A0A3M2AZY5-F1
#
_entry.id   AF-A0A3M2AZY5-F1
#
_cell.length_a   1.000
_cell.length_b   1.000
_cell.length_c   1.000
_cell.angle_alpha   90.00
_cell.angle_beta   90.00
_cell.angle_gamma   90.00
#
_symmetry.space_group_name_H-M   'P 1'
#
loop_
_entity.id
_entity.type
_entity.pdbx_description
1 polymer ?
#
loop_
_entity_poly.entity_id
_entity_poly.type
_entity_poly.pdbx_seq_one_letter_code
_entity_poly.pdbx_strand_id
1 'polypeptide(L)'
;MESLLADALRAVRERLLLPEGDMETVHELALVLRDASLGWAHLPEETRGHLQLALQSALPLNAGSAQVLLEELSAFQKSLGWAAAHAPPWRYPALRDAHHAYEILTDAPADADPARLQRALLSAELVEPDASLRMRAESLMRTVYAAQLFREYNASVAALLGLAFLRANGAALDLSDAQAQALVEAVAQQSPFQLPETAAPPDPRAWSDLLEELALRYRAVFLRTERALNETQLVRLENLPEPVRATLQPAPGPSFEWRYLTLQDLIWINSEVTKSPQPYSYDRLEEATYYQYSYRQSRDVLLQAARFLWGYLKYRPFAQGNLATALIATLVFLQINGYETRLPVEHAAEWIEQVALRRKHPLDAVRQIAMPAVVGKRPEPLRELAHHLIEQYESALHQLSGK
;
A
#
# COMPACT_ATOMS: atom_id res chain seq x y z
N MET A 1 20.28 -27.21 14.26
CA MET A 1 18.95 -27.58 14.78
C MET A 1 18.23 -26.25 14.94
N GLU A 2 17.37 -25.90 14.00
CA GLU A 2 16.63 -24.63 14.07
C GLU A 2 15.77 -24.63 15.34
N SER A 3 15.78 -23.51 16.06
CA SER A 3 15.00 -23.35 17.27
C SER A 3 13.53 -23.31 16.89
N LEU A 4 12.69 -24.22 17.40
CA LEU A 4 11.23 -24.20 17.18
C LEU A 4 10.61 -22.83 17.53
N LEU A 5 11.21 -22.11 18.49
CA LEU A 5 10.82 -20.75 18.81
C LEU A 5 11.11 -19.79 17.66
N ALA A 6 12.26 -19.90 16.99
CA ALA A 6 12.61 -19.08 15.83
C ALA A 6 11.62 -19.29 14.68
N ASP A 7 11.20 -20.53 14.43
CA ASP A 7 10.20 -20.84 13.41
C ASP A 7 8.82 -20.28 13.76
N ALA A 8 8.40 -20.37 15.02
CA ALA A 8 7.15 -19.76 15.48
C ALA A 8 7.19 -18.22 15.38
N LEU A 9 8.30 -17.59 15.79
CA LEU A 9 8.50 -16.14 15.65
C LEU A 9 8.42 -15.71 14.18
N ARG A 10 9.10 -16.43 13.27
CA ARG A 10 9.06 -16.17 11.82
C ARG A 10 7.64 -16.28 11.26
N ALA A 11 6.95 -17.37 11.57
CA ALA A 11 5.60 -17.61 11.08
C ALA A 11 4.59 -16.55 11.58
N VAL A 12 4.70 -16.12 12.84
CA VAL A 12 3.84 -15.04 13.39
C VAL A 12 4.21 -13.68 12.80
N ARG A 13 5.49 -13.38 12.57
CA ARG A 13 5.92 -12.15 11.87
C ARG A 13 5.29 -12.02 10.50
N GLU A 14 5.36 -13.08 9.70
CA GLU A 14 4.80 -13.09 8.35
C GLU A 14 3.29 -12.85 8.39
N ARG A 15 2.58 -13.48 9.34
CA ARG A 15 1.13 -13.28 9.51
C ARG A 15 0.73 -11.89 9.97
N LEU A 16 1.49 -11.26 10.86
CA LEU A 16 1.21 -9.88 11.31
C LEU A 16 1.25 -8.86 10.17
N LEU A 17 2.01 -9.14 9.11
CA LEU A 17 2.15 -8.29 7.93
C LEU A 17 1.07 -8.54 6.87
N LEU A 18 0.27 -9.59 7.00
CA LEU A 18 -0.84 -9.87 6.08
C LEU A 18 -2.04 -8.94 6.35
N PRO A 19 -2.80 -8.55 5.30
CA PRO A 19 -3.98 -7.70 5.44
C PRO A 19 -5.23 -8.46 5.93
N GLU A 20 -5.25 -9.79 5.81
CA GLU A 20 -6.40 -10.64 6.11
C GLU A 20 -6.00 -11.80 7.03
N GLY A 21 -6.89 -12.20 7.94
CA GLY A 21 -6.67 -13.31 8.87
C GLY A 21 -7.32 -13.08 10.24
N ASP A 22 -7.18 -14.07 11.13
CA ASP A 22 -7.51 -13.93 12.54
C ASP A 22 -6.44 -13.07 13.24
N MET A 23 -6.63 -11.75 13.18
CA MET A 23 -5.65 -10.79 13.66
C MET A 23 -5.61 -10.66 15.18
N GLU A 24 -6.67 -11.05 15.88
CA GLU A 24 -6.74 -10.99 17.35
C GLU A 24 -5.81 -12.06 17.94
N THR A 25 -6.02 -13.32 17.57
CA THR A 25 -5.18 -14.45 18.01
C THR A 25 -3.71 -14.24 17.62
N VAL A 26 -3.43 -13.79 16.40
CA VAL A 26 -2.06 -13.55 15.93
C VAL A 26 -1.39 -12.41 16.71
N HIS A 27 -2.13 -11.37 17.06
CA HIS A 27 -1.61 -10.26 17.86
C HIS A 27 -1.29 -10.69 19.30
N GLU A 28 -2.20 -11.41 19.95
CA GLU A 28 -1.98 -11.91 21.31
C GLU A 28 -0.82 -12.91 21.34
N LEU A 29 -0.77 -13.83 20.38
CA LEU A 29 0.32 -14.79 20.24
C LEU A 29 1.67 -14.09 20.03
N ALA A 30 1.71 -13.02 19.25
CA ALA A 30 2.92 -12.22 19.07
C ALA A 30 3.41 -11.59 20.38
N LEU A 31 2.52 -11.05 21.21
CA LEU A 31 2.90 -10.49 22.52
C LEU A 31 3.52 -11.56 23.43
N VAL A 32 2.90 -12.73 23.49
CA VAL A 32 3.40 -13.84 24.33
C VAL A 32 4.73 -14.38 23.80
N LEU A 33 4.88 -14.53 22.48
CA LEU A 33 6.12 -14.98 21.86
C LEU A 33 7.26 -13.97 22.00
N ARG A 34 6.96 -12.66 22.00
CA ARG A 34 7.94 -11.62 22.30
C ARG A 34 8.51 -11.81 23.70
N ASP A 35 7.65 -11.95 24.69
CA ASP A 35 8.07 -12.13 26.09
C ASP A 35 8.85 -13.45 26.25
N ALA A 36 8.40 -14.52 25.57
CA ALA A 36 9.13 -15.78 25.52
C ALA A 36 10.51 -15.66 24.90
N SER A 37 10.65 -14.89 23.81
CA SER A 37 11.95 -14.66 23.19
C SER A 37 12.90 -13.88 24.09
N LEU A 38 12.43 -12.77 24.67
CA LEU A 38 13.22 -11.95 25.58
C LEU A 38 13.68 -12.73 26.81
N GLY A 39 12.78 -13.50 27.42
CA GLY A 39 13.03 -14.23 28.65
C GLY A 39 13.63 -15.62 28.48
N TRP A 40 13.83 -16.12 27.25
CA TRP A 40 14.09 -17.54 26.99
C TRP A 40 15.26 -18.10 27.82
N ALA A 41 16.35 -17.35 27.93
CA ALA A 41 17.54 -17.76 28.68
C ALA A 41 17.33 -17.81 30.21
N HIS A 42 16.34 -17.09 30.72
CA HIS A 42 16.03 -16.97 32.15
C HIS A 42 14.92 -17.92 32.62
N LEU A 43 14.33 -18.70 31.72
CA LEU A 43 13.29 -19.67 32.05
C LEU A 43 13.89 -20.95 32.67
N PRO A 44 13.22 -21.54 33.68
CA PRO A 44 13.57 -22.85 34.19
C PRO A 44 13.60 -23.91 33.08
N GLU A 45 14.48 -24.89 33.19
CA GLU A 45 14.63 -25.96 32.18
C GLU A 45 13.32 -26.74 31.96
N GLU A 46 12.60 -27.04 33.03
CA GLU A 46 11.27 -27.69 32.97
C GLU A 46 10.26 -26.87 32.17
N THR A 47 10.17 -25.56 32.44
CA THR A 47 9.31 -24.65 31.69
C THR A 47 9.71 -24.59 30.22
N ARG A 48 11.01 -24.48 29.91
CA ARG A 48 11.49 -24.51 28.53
C ARG A 48 11.13 -25.82 27.81
N GLY A 49 11.22 -26.95 28.50
CA GLY A 49 10.81 -28.26 27.97
C GLY A 49 9.33 -28.30 27.59
N HIS A 50 8.45 -27.80 28.45
CA HIS A 50 7.02 -27.71 28.14
C HIS A 50 6.73 -26.77 26.97
N LEU A 51 7.35 -25.60 26.92
CA LEU A 51 7.18 -24.66 25.82
C LEU A 51 7.70 -25.23 24.49
N GLN A 52 8.83 -25.97 24.51
CA GLN A 52 9.35 -26.64 23.33
C GLN A 52 8.38 -27.69 22.79
N LEU A 53 7.74 -28.49 23.67
CA LEU A 53 6.72 -29.46 23.27
C LEU A 53 5.49 -28.76 22.66
N ALA A 54 5.01 -27.68 23.27
CA ALA A 54 3.90 -26.88 22.74
C ALA A 54 4.22 -26.32 21.35
N LEU A 55 5.41 -25.75 21.17
CA LEU A 55 5.89 -25.24 19.87
C LEU A 55 6.00 -26.38 18.83
N GLN A 56 6.51 -27.55 19.22
CA GLN A 56 6.63 -28.70 18.35
C GLN A 56 5.27 -29.21 17.86
N SER A 57 4.27 -29.24 18.74
CA SER A 57 2.91 -29.69 18.40
C SER A 57 2.13 -28.69 17.55
N ALA A 58 2.44 -27.39 17.65
CA ALA A 58 1.71 -26.33 16.96
C ALA A 58 2.24 -25.99 15.56
N LEU A 59 3.50 -26.35 15.26
CA LEU A 59 4.14 -26.09 13.98
C LEU A 59 3.85 -27.19 12.95
N PRO A 60 3.57 -26.85 11.67
CA PRO A 60 3.48 -25.50 11.11
C PRO A 60 2.20 -24.76 11.53
N LEU A 61 2.30 -23.45 11.79
CA LEU A 61 1.19 -22.66 12.28
C LEU A 61 0.06 -22.50 11.24
N ASN A 62 -1.17 -22.91 11.60
CA ASN A 62 -2.43 -22.61 10.92
C ASN A 62 -3.36 -21.80 11.86
N ALA A 63 -4.61 -21.51 11.49
CA ALA A 63 -5.51 -20.75 12.37
C ALA A 63 -5.84 -21.52 13.65
N GLY A 64 -6.14 -22.82 13.56
CA GLY A 64 -6.45 -23.66 14.71
C GLY A 64 -5.24 -23.90 15.61
N SER A 65 -4.06 -24.17 15.03
CA SER A 65 -2.85 -24.42 15.82
C SER A 65 -2.28 -23.15 16.47
N ALA A 66 -2.55 -21.97 15.91
CA ALA A 66 -2.19 -20.70 16.54
C ALA A 66 -2.98 -20.44 17.84
N GLN A 67 -4.28 -20.74 17.83
CA GLN A 67 -5.13 -20.63 19.03
C GLN A 67 -4.65 -21.61 20.13
N VAL A 68 -4.42 -22.87 19.76
CA VAL A 68 -3.91 -23.87 20.72
C VAL A 68 -2.55 -23.46 21.30
N LEU A 69 -1.63 -22.97 20.46
CA LEU A 69 -0.34 -22.48 20.94
C LEU A 69 -0.50 -21.29 21.88
N LEU A 70 -1.39 -20.34 21.56
CA LEU A 70 -1.67 -19.20 22.41
C LEU A 70 -2.16 -19.64 23.80
N GLU A 71 -3.07 -20.61 23.86
CA GLU A 71 -3.58 -21.15 25.13
C GLU A 71 -2.47 -21.80 25.96
N GLU A 72 -1.65 -22.65 25.34
CA GLU A 72 -0.52 -23.33 25.98
C GLU A 72 0.53 -22.34 26.51
N LEU A 73 0.92 -21.34 25.70
CA LEU A 73 1.90 -20.33 26.14
C LEU A 73 1.31 -19.39 27.20
N SER A 74 0.02 -19.06 27.12
CA SER A 74 -0.66 -18.19 28.08
C SER A 74 -0.73 -18.82 29.48
N ALA A 75 -0.75 -20.15 29.59
CA ALA A 75 -0.63 -20.84 30.87
C ALA A 75 0.67 -20.47 31.62
N PHE A 76 1.71 -20.07 30.90
CA PHE A 76 3.01 -19.65 31.45
C PHE A 76 3.24 -18.13 31.45
N GLN A 77 2.21 -17.31 31.16
CA GLN A 77 2.36 -15.86 30.97
C GLN A 77 3.11 -15.16 32.10
N LYS A 78 2.86 -15.54 33.38
CA LYS A 78 3.58 -14.95 34.53
C LYS A 78 5.07 -15.28 34.53
N SER A 79 5.41 -16.54 34.22
CA SER A 79 6.81 -16.99 34.15
C SER A 79 7.54 -16.33 32.97
N LEU A 80 6.86 -16.22 31.81
CA LEU A 80 7.38 -15.53 30.64
C LEU A 80 7.63 -14.05 30.93
N GLY A 81 6.67 -13.34 31.52
CA GLY A 81 6.81 -11.93 31.88
C GLY A 81 7.92 -11.68 32.91
N TRP A 82 8.05 -12.54 33.92
CA TRP A 82 9.14 -12.45 34.89
C TRP A 82 10.50 -12.68 34.23
N ALA A 83 10.63 -13.69 33.38
CA ALA A 83 11.86 -13.99 32.67
C ALA A 83 12.25 -12.87 31.69
N ALA A 84 11.27 -12.31 30.97
CA ALA A 84 11.47 -11.18 30.07
C ALA A 84 11.94 -9.91 30.81
N ALA A 85 11.48 -9.68 32.04
CA ALA A 85 11.92 -8.54 32.85
C ALA A 85 13.40 -8.62 33.29
N HIS A 86 14.03 -9.79 33.21
CA HIS A 86 15.47 -9.97 33.47
C HIS A 86 16.32 -9.76 32.21
N ALA A 87 15.70 -9.67 31.04
CA ALA A 87 16.37 -9.41 29.78
C ALA A 87 16.80 -7.93 29.65
N PRO A 88 17.77 -7.62 28.77
CA PRO A 88 18.13 -6.23 28.47
C PRO A 88 16.88 -5.44 28.03
N PRO A 89 16.63 -4.23 28.58
CA PRO A 89 15.47 -3.43 28.26
C PRO A 89 15.67 -2.74 26.90
N TRP A 90 15.48 -3.49 25.81
CA TRP A 90 15.58 -2.95 24.46
C TRP A 90 14.54 -1.84 24.25
N ARG A 91 15.01 -0.64 23.91
CA ARG A 91 14.17 0.52 23.65
C ARG A 91 13.74 0.52 22.19
N TYR A 92 12.63 -0.12 21.88
CA TYR A 92 11.99 -0.09 20.56
C TYR A 92 11.17 1.21 20.36
N PRO A 93 10.97 1.67 19.10
CA PRO A 93 10.12 2.82 18.82
C PRO A 93 8.64 2.48 19.03
N ALA A 94 7.89 3.43 19.56
CA ALA A 94 6.43 3.37 19.59
C ALA A 94 5.83 3.93 18.29
N LEU A 95 4.51 3.76 18.12
CA LEU A 95 3.76 4.26 16.97
C LEU A 95 4.02 5.76 16.70
N ARG A 96 4.00 6.57 17.75
CA ARG A 96 4.26 8.03 17.65
C ARG A 96 5.66 8.35 17.13
N ASP A 97 6.65 7.51 17.45
CA ASP A 97 8.04 7.75 17.07
C ASP A 97 8.23 7.46 15.57
N ALA A 98 7.53 6.44 15.05
CA ALA A 98 7.51 6.14 13.62
C ALA A 98 6.75 7.21 12.79
N HIS A 99 5.64 7.74 13.29
CA HIS A 99 4.98 8.89 12.66
C HIS A 99 5.90 10.12 12.66
N HIS A 100 6.50 10.43 13.80
CA HIS A 100 7.39 11.58 13.94
C HIS A 100 8.63 11.47 13.03
N ALA A 101 9.20 10.27 12.89
CA ALA A 101 10.30 10.01 11.96
C ALA A 101 9.91 10.35 10.50
N TYR A 102 8.70 9.99 10.08
CA TYR A 102 8.18 10.36 8.76
C TYR A 102 7.97 11.87 8.63
N GLU A 103 7.37 12.49 9.63
CA GLU A 103 7.07 13.94 9.65
C GLU A 103 8.35 14.78 9.57
N ILE A 104 9.38 14.45 10.34
CA ILE A 104 10.67 15.18 10.30
C ILE A 104 11.36 15.01 8.94
N LEU A 105 11.26 13.83 8.32
CA LEU A 105 11.89 13.60 7.01
C LEU A 105 11.15 14.35 5.90
N THR A 106 9.82 14.35 5.91
CA THR A 106 9.00 14.84 4.79
C THR A 106 8.45 16.25 4.96
N ASP A 107 8.50 16.80 6.17
CA ASP A 107 7.77 18.01 6.58
C ASP A 107 6.25 17.90 6.31
N ALA A 108 5.70 16.68 6.29
CA ALA A 108 4.30 16.38 6.01
C ALA A 108 3.71 15.44 7.08
N PRO A 109 2.41 15.55 7.40
CA PRO A 109 1.77 14.67 8.38
C PRO A 109 1.80 13.21 7.93
N ALA A 110 2.02 12.30 8.87
CA ALA A 110 2.00 10.86 8.58
C ALA A 110 0.57 10.41 8.19
N ASP A 111 0.47 9.65 7.09
CA ASP A 111 -0.79 9.08 6.59
C ASP A 111 -0.91 7.56 6.79
N ALA A 112 0.02 6.98 7.55
CA ALA A 112 0.05 5.55 7.83
C ALA A 112 -1.14 5.10 8.69
N ASP A 113 -1.72 3.95 8.35
CA ASP A 113 -2.75 3.29 9.17
C ASP A 113 -2.15 2.90 10.53
N PRO A 114 -2.65 3.46 11.65
CA PRO A 114 -2.13 3.21 12.99
C PRO A 114 -2.09 1.72 13.36
N ALA A 115 -3.12 0.95 12.96
CA ALA A 115 -3.21 -0.47 13.29
C ALA A 115 -2.16 -1.28 12.52
N ARG A 116 -1.94 -0.96 11.24
CA ARG A 116 -0.90 -1.61 10.43
C ARG A 116 0.51 -1.28 10.94
N LEU A 117 0.74 -0.03 11.30
CA LEU A 117 2.04 0.40 11.85
C LEU A 117 2.33 -0.28 13.19
N GLN A 118 1.35 -0.35 14.10
CA GLN A 118 1.52 -1.05 15.37
C GLN A 118 1.88 -2.53 15.16
N ARG A 119 1.24 -3.22 14.20
CA ARG A 119 1.56 -4.62 13.87
C ARG A 119 2.95 -4.77 13.28
N ALA A 120 3.39 -3.85 12.42
CA ALA A 120 4.74 -3.87 11.88
C ALA A 120 5.81 -3.66 12.96
N LEU A 121 5.57 -2.75 13.90
CA LEU A 121 6.47 -2.54 15.04
C LEU A 121 6.53 -3.77 15.95
N LEU A 122 5.38 -4.39 16.26
CA LEU A 122 5.35 -5.63 17.02
C LEU A 122 6.08 -6.77 16.28
N SER A 123 5.88 -6.90 14.96
CA SER A 123 6.58 -7.88 14.12
C SER A 123 8.11 -7.65 14.13
N ALA A 124 8.57 -6.41 14.21
CA ALA A 124 9.99 -6.09 14.33
C ALA A 124 10.63 -6.55 15.65
N GLU A 125 9.84 -6.61 16.74
CA GLU A 125 10.27 -7.09 18.07
C GLU A 125 10.41 -8.62 18.14
N LEU A 126 9.79 -9.37 17.22
CA LEU A 126 9.83 -10.83 17.16
C LEU A 126 11.15 -11.34 16.54
N VAL A 127 12.23 -11.19 17.28
CA VAL A 127 13.56 -11.68 16.93
C VAL A 127 13.97 -12.83 17.84
N GLU A 128 14.98 -13.59 17.45
CA GLU A 128 15.49 -14.72 18.25
C GLU A 128 16.10 -14.25 19.60
N PRO A 129 16.10 -15.10 20.64
CA PRO A 129 16.56 -14.71 21.98
C PRO A 129 17.99 -14.17 22.02
N ASP A 130 18.89 -14.79 21.26
CA ASP A 130 20.31 -14.47 21.15
C ASP A 130 20.62 -13.43 20.06
N ALA A 131 19.59 -12.84 19.43
CA ALA A 131 19.76 -11.83 18.41
C ALA A 131 20.54 -10.61 18.94
N SER A 132 21.64 -10.29 18.26
CA SER A 132 22.47 -9.13 18.57
C SER A 132 21.71 -7.81 18.37
N LEU A 133 22.21 -6.72 18.95
CA LEU A 133 21.66 -5.38 18.76
C LEU A 133 21.53 -5.04 17.26
N ARG A 134 22.53 -5.44 16.45
CA ARG A 134 22.51 -5.27 15.00
C ARG A 134 21.38 -6.07 14.34
N MET A 135 21.23 -7.35 14.66
CA MET A 135 20.15 -8.19 14.09
C MET A 135 18.77 -7.61 14.43
N ARG A 136 18.60 -7.06 15.64
CA ARG A 136 17.38 -6.37 16.07
C ARG A 136 17.10 -5.11 15.25
N ALA A 137 18.13 -4.29 15.03
CA ALA A 137 18.02 -3.10 14.18
C ALA A 137 17.70 -3.45 12.73
N GLU A 138 18.38 -4.45 12.16
CA GLU A 138 18.10 -4.95 10.81
C GLU A 138 16.67 -5.48 10.70
N SER A 139 16.21 -6.25 11.69
CA SER A 139 14.82 -6.73 11.75
C SER A 139 13.81 -5.58 11.74
N LEU A 140 14.07 -4.53 12.52
CA LEU A 140 13.24 -3.32 12.56
C LEU A 140 13.18 -2.64 11.19
N MET A 141 14.33 -2.32 10.61
CA MET A 141 14.38 -1.63 9.31
C MET A 141 13.69 -2.45 8.22
N ARG A 142 13.97 -3.75 8.13
CA ARG A 142 13.40 -4.65 7.12
C ARG A 142 11.89 -4.78 7.25
N THR A 143 11.40 -4.92 8.48
CA THR A 143 9.96 -5.10 8.75
C THR A 143 9.18 -3.83 8.46
N VAL A 144 9.66 -2.67 8.93
CA VAL A 144 9.02 -1.38 8.66
C VAL A 144 9.01 -1.08 7.17
N TYR A 145 10.12 -1.33 6.46
CA TYR A 145 10.16 -1.15 5.01
C TYR A 145 9.26 -2.14 4.27
N ALA A 146 9.26 -3.43 4.63
CA ALA A 146 8.40 -4.44 3.99
C ALA A 146 6.90 -4.12 4.13
N ALA A 147 6.51 -3.48 5.24
CA ALA A 147 5.12 -3.12 5.49
C ALA A 147 4.60 -1.96 4.60
N GLN A 148 5.49 -1.19 3.95
CA GLN A 148 5.17 -0.07 3.05
C GLN A 148 4.04 0.82 3.63
N LEU A 149 4.29 1.34 4.83
CA LEU A 149 3.27 1.99 5.66
C LEU A 149 2.99 3.43 5.26
N PHE A 150 3.97 4.09 4.64
CA PHE A 150 3.90 5.50 4.28
C PHE A 150 3.76 5.67 2.76
N ARG A 151 3.19 6.81 2.34
CA ARG A 151 3.05 7.15 0.91
C ARG A 151 4.38 7.23 0.16
N GLU A 152 5.42 7.73 0.81
CA GLU A 152 6.75 7.91 0.24
C GLU A 152 7.84 7.74 1.32
N TYR A 153 9.09 7.60 0.86
CA TYR A 153 10.28 7.53 1.71
C TYR A 153 10.31 6.40 2.77
N ASN A 154 9.68 5.24 2.47
CA ASN A 154 9.61 4.11 3.38
C ASN A 154 11.00 3.59 3.81
N ALA A 155 11.97 3.54 2.90
CA ALA A 155 13.32 3.05 3.21
C ALA A 155 14.08 4.03 4.12
N SER A 156 13.92 5.34 3.89
CA SER A 156 14.50 6.41 4.68
C SER A 156 13.94 6.44 6.10
N VAL A 157 12.62 6.29 6.26
CA VAL A 157 11.98 6.21 7.59
C VAL A 157 12.46 4.97 8.34
N ALA A 158 12.48 3.81 7.67
CA ALA A 158 12.99 2.58 8.26
C ALA A 158 14.45 2.73 8.70
N ALA A 159 15.32 3.28 7.85
CA ALA A 159 16.72 3.54 8.17
C ALA A 159 16.86 4.50 9.37
N LEU A 160 16.10 5.59 9.40
CA LEU A 160 16.13 6.56 10.50
C LEU A 160 15.71 5.91 11.84
N LEU A 161 14.64 5.11 11.84
CA LEU A 161 14.18 4.38 13.02
C LEU A 161 15.21 3.37 13.51
N GLY A 162 15.85 2.64 12.60
CA GLY A 162 16.87 1.68 12.98
C GLY A 162 18.16 2.34 13.50
N LEU A 163 18.56 3.49 12.96
CA LEU A 163 19.67 4.28 13.53
C LEU A 163 19.32 4.82 14.93
N ALA A 164 18.12 5.36 15.11
CA ALA A 164 17.67 5.82 16.42
C ALA A 164 17.60 4.66 17.44
N PHE A 165 17.13 3.48 17.01
CA PHE A 165 17.15 2.25 17.83
C PHE A 165 18.57 1.86 18.26
N LEU A 166 19.53 1.84 17.32
CA LEU A 166 20.93 1.54 17.63
C LEU A 166 21.51 2.50 18.67
N ARG A 167 21.26 3.80 18.50
CA ARG A 167 21.75 4.83 19.42
C ARG A 167 21.11 4.73 20.81
N ALA A 168 19.79 4.53 20.86
CA ALA A 168 19.04 4.35 22.10
C ALA A 168 19.51 3.16 22.93
N ASN A 169 20.15 2.17 22.29
CA ASN A 169 20.60 0.92 22.89
C ASN A 169 22.14 0.76 22.89
N GLY A 170 22.91 1.84 22.69
CA GLY A 170 24.34 1.87 22.96
C GLY A 170 25.25 1.53 21.76
N ALA A 171 24.88 1.93 20.55
CA ALA A 171 25.78 1.93 19.40
C ALA A 171 26.30 3.35 19.11
N ALA A 172 27.60 3.49 18.88
CA ALA A 172 28.16 4.73 18.34
C ALA A 172 27.84 4.82 16.85
N LEU A 173 27.20 5.93 16.44
CA LEU A 173 26.83 6.16 15.05
C LEU A 173 27.57 7.37 14.51
N ASP A 174 28.53 7.11 13.64
CA ASP A 174 29.23 8.13 12.88
C ASP A 174 29.33 7.68 11.42
N LEU A 175 28.19 7.69 10.73
CA LEU A 175 28.15 7.30 9.32
C LEU A 175 28.61 8.48 8.47
N SER A 176 29.46 8.18 7.50
CA SER A 176 29.68 9.06 6.35
C SER A 176 28.46 9.07 5.43
N ASP A 177 28.31 10.09 4.60
CA ASP A 177 27.24 10.18 3.60
C ASP A 177 27.18 8.93 2.69
N ALA A 178 28.33 8.36 2.33
CA ALA A 178 28.40 7.15 1.52
C ALA A 178 27.83 5.92 2.26
N GLN A 179 28.12 5.79 3.55
CA GLN A 179 27.56 4.71 4.38
C GLN A 179 26.05 4.91 4.63
N ALA A 180 25.63 6.15 4.84
CA ALA A 180 24.21 6.50 4.99
C ALA A 180 23.42 6.21 3.70
N GLN A 181 23.99 6.51 2.54
CA GLN A 181 23.43 6.13 1.24
C GLN A 181 23.33 4.60 1.10
N ALA A 182 24.43 3.88 1.34
CA ALA A 182 24.47 2.41 1.23
C ALA A 182 23.46 1.73 2.17
N LEU A 183 23.23 2.31 3.35
CA LEU A 183 22.20 1.85 4.28
C LEU A 183 20.79 1.93 3.66
N VAL A 184 20.42 3.09 3.11
CA VAL A 184 19.10 3.27 2.49
C VAL A 184 18.93 2.35 1.28
N GLU A 185 19.96 2.20 0.46
CA GLU A 185 19.96 1.27 -0.67
C GLU A 185 19.77 -0.18 -0.22
N ALA A 186 20.49 -0.60 0.82
CA ALA A 186 20.37 -1.96 1.32
C ALA A 186 19.01 -2.24 1.97
N VAL A 187 18.45 -1.27 2.70
CA VAL A 187 17.08 -1.37 3.23
C VAL A 187 16.08 -1.50 2.08
N ALA A 188 16.19 -0.63 1.06
CA ALA A 188 15.29 -0.62 -0.09
C ALA A 188 15.36 -1.91 -0.92
N GLN A 189 16.55 -2.51 -1.02
CA GLN A 189 16.80 -3.76 -1.74
C GLN A 189 16.64 -5.00 -0.84
N GLN A 190 16.26 -4.83 0.43
CA GLN A 190 16.19 -5.91 1.43
C GLN A 190 17.49 -6.74 1.51
N SER A 191 18.63 -6.10 1.24
CA SER A 191 19.95 -6.71 1.20
C SER A 191 20.67 -6.61 2.55
N PRO A 192 21.59 -7.54 2.88
CA PRO A 192 22.41 -7.41 4.07
C PRO A 192 23.22 -6.11 4.05
N PHE A 193 23.32 -5.42 5.18
CA PHE A 193 24.17 -4.24 5.33
C PHE A 193 25.00 -4.34 6.60
N GLN A 194 26.16 -3.68 6.58
CA GLN A 194 27.04 -3.61 7.74
C GLN A 194 26.79 -2.30 8.48
N LEU A 195 26.28 -2.42 9.70
CA LEU A 195 26.22 -1.31 10.64
C LEU A 195 27.51 -1.26 11.46
N PRO A 196 28.00 -0.06 11.84
CA PRO A 196 29.11 0.05 12.78
C PRO A 196 28.72 -0.56 14.13
N GLU A 197 29.49 -1.53 14.62
CA GLU A 197 29.30 -2.18 15.93
C GLU A 197 30.26 -1.60 16.98
N THR A 198 30.42 -0.28 17.01
CA THR A 198 31.21 0.34 18.07
C THR A 198 30.32 0.49 19.30
N ALA A 199 30.63 -0.25 20.36
CA ALA A 199 29.88 -0.16 21.62
C ALA A 199 30.02 1.24 22.23
N ALA A 200 28.89 1.79 22.66
CA ALA A 200 28.77 3.07 23.36
C ALA A 200 27.79 2.92 24.54
N PRO A 201 27.81 3.83 25.52
CA PRO A 201 26.74 3.86 26.51
C PRO A 201 25.38 4.15 25.83
N PRO A 202 24.27 3.50 26.26
CA PRO A 202 22.94 3.81 25.77
C PRO A 202 22.59 5.29 25.96
N ASP A 203 22.06 5.92 24.91
CA ASP A 203 21.71 7.33 24.93
C ASP A 203 20.40 7.56 25.71
N PRO A 204 20.39 8.32 26.82
CA PRO A 204 19.20 8.45 27.68
C PRO A 204 18.10 9.34 27.10
N ARG A 205 18.35 10.06 26.01
CA ARG A 205 17.40 11.03 25.43
C ARG A 205 16.12 10.37 24.92
N ALA A 206 15.07 11.17 24.78
CA ALA A 206 13.80 10.72 24.23
C ALA A 206 13.93 10.38 22.73
N TRP A 207 13.02 9.56 22.22
CA TRP A 207 12.99 9.19 20.81
C TRP A 207 12.89 10.39 19.87
N SER A 208 12.10 11.41 20.22
CA SER A 208 12.01 12.67 19.46
C SER A 208 13.37 13.31 19.27
N ASP A 209 14.14 13.48 20.35
CA ASP A 209 15.44 14.16 20.31
C ASP A 209 16.45 13.36 19.48
N LEU A 210 16.42 12.03 19.58
CA LEU A 210 17.28 11.15 18.79
C LEU A 210 16.94 11.24 17.29
N LEU A 211 15.65 11.24 16.96
CA LEU A 211 15.17 11.34 15.58
C LEU A 211 15.51 12.70 14.97
N GLU A 212 15.29 13.80 15.71
CA GLU A 212 15.63 15.15 15.27
C GLU A 212 17.12 15.30 14.97
N GLU A 213 17.99 14.84 15.87
CA GLU A 213 19.44 14.91 15.67
C GLU A 213 19.89 14.09 14.45
N LEU A 214 19.40 12.85 14.33
CA LEU A 214 19.76 11.97 13.22
C LEU A 214 19.22 12.50 11.89
N ALA A 215 18.00 13.05 11.88
CA ALA A 215 17.43 13.67 10.69
C ALA A 215 18.21 14.93 10.29
N LEU A 216 18.59 15.79 11.24
CA LEU A 216 19.43 16.96 10.96
C LEU A 216 20.71 16.56 10.21
N ARG A 217 21.28 15.40 10.57
CA ARG A 217 22.51 14.89 9.98
C ARG A 217 22.31 14.16 8.64
N TYR A 218 21.31 13.28 8.54
CA TYR A 218 21.21 12.32 7.43
C TYR A 218 20.04 12.57 6.46
N ARG A 219 19.10 13.46 6.78
CA ARG A 219 17.89 13.71 5.98
C ARG A 219 18.19 13.97 4.51
N ALA A 220 19.15 14.84 4.22
CA ALA A 220 19.48 15.23 2.85
C ALA A 220 20.01 14.06 2.00
N VAL A 221 20.76 13.15 2.60
CA VAL A 221 21.28 11.95 1.94
C VAL A 221 20.14 10.95 1.75
N PHE A 222 19.39 10.66 2.81
CA PHE A 222 18.29 9.68 2.78
C PHE A 222 17.27 9.98 1.70
N LEU A 223 16.71 11.19 1.71
CA LEU A 223 15.69 11.59 0.74
C LEU A 223 16.20 11.57 -0.70
N ARG A 224 17.46 12.00 -0.92
CA ARG A 224 18.07 12.02 -2.26
C ARG A 224 18.30 10.60 -2.77
N THR A 225 18.84 9.72 -1.93
CA THR A 225 19.09 8.32 -2.28
C THR A 225 17.80 7.60 -2.60
N GLU A 226 16.79 7.67 -1.74
CA GLU A 226 15.53 6.98 -2.00
C GLU A 226 14.77 7.58 -3.19
N ARG A 227 14.85 8.90 -3.41
CA ARG A 227 14.31 9.49 -4.64
C ARG A 227 15.01 8.93 -5.88
N ALA A 228 16.34 8.82 -5.88
CA ALA A 228 17.09 8.23 -6.99
C ALA A 228 16.77 6.75 -7.19
N LEU A 229 16.55 5.99 -6.10
CA LEU A 229 16.09 4.60 -6.16
C LEU A 229 14.70 4.51 -6.77
N ASN A 230 13.76 5.37 -6.36
CA ASN A 230 12.42 5.39 -6.92
C ASN A 230 12.44 5.81 -8.40
N GLU A 231 13.30 6.76 -8.78
CA GLU A 231 13.51 7.17 -10.18
C GLU A 231 14.14 6.06 -11.04
N THR A 232 14.97 5.20 -10.46
CA THR A 232 15.61 4.05 -11.14
C THR A 232 14.76 2.78 -11.12
N GLN A 233 13.91 2.59 -10.10
CA GLN A 233 12.91 1.51 -9.99
C GLN A 233 11.67 1.77 -10.86
N LEU A 234 11.45 3.00 -11.32
CA LEU A 234 10.59 3.24 -12.48
C LEU A 234 11.24 2.53 -13.68
N VAL A 235 10.77 1.32 -13.96
CA VAL A 235 11.13 0.61 -15.18
C VAL A 235 10.76 1.54 -16.32
N ARG A 236 11.77 2.12 -16.97
CA ARG A 236 11.56 2.91 -18.18
C ARG A 236 10.74 2.03 -19.12
N LEU A 237 9.71 2.61 -19.72
CA LEU A 237 8.76 1.90 -20.58
C LEU A 237 9.47 0.94 -21.57
N GLU A 238 10.61 1.38 -22.12
CA GLU A 238 11.51 0.65 -23.01
C GLU A 238 12.02 -0.69 -22.48
N ASN A 239 12.17 -0.83 -21.16
CA ASN A 239 12.73 -2.00 -20.46
C ASN A 239 11.66 -2.99 -19.96
N LEU A 240 10.37 -2.71 -20.16
CA LEU A 240 9.29 -3.66 -19.86
C LEU A 240 9.22 -4.76 -20.93
N PRO A 241 8.82 -6.00 -20.58
CA PRO A 241 8.53 -7.05 -21.56
C PRO A 241 7.52 -6.56 -22.61
N GLU A 242 7.71 -6.91 -23.88
CA GLU A 242 6.88 -6.51 -25.03
C GLU A 242 5.36 -6.40 -24.74
N PRO A 243 4.69 -7.40 -24.12
CA PRO A 243 3.25 -7.32 -23.86
C PRO A 243 2.87 -6.28 -22.78
N VAL A 244 3.72 -6.12 -21.76
CA VAL A 244 3.53 -5.16 -20.66
C VAL A 244 3.88 -3.74 -21.12
N ARG A 245 4.92 -3.63 -21.94
CA ARG A 245 5.30 -2.39 -22.61
C ARG A 245 4.18 -1.90 -23.50
N ALA A 246 3.65 -2.74 -24.39
CA ALA A 246 2.53 -2.41 -25.29
C ALA A 246 1.28 -1.95 -24.54
N THR A 247 1.01 -2.53 -23.36
CA THR A 247 -0.07 -2.08 -22.49
C THR A 247 0.26 -0.75 -21.83
N LEU A 248 1.45 -0.54 -21.28
CA LEU A 248 1.77 0.70 -20.55
C LEU A 248 2.20 1.86 -21.44
N GLN A 249 2.38 1.66 -22.76
CA GLN A 249 2.72 2.78 -23.63
C GLN A 249 1.59 3.80 -23.57
N PRO A 250 1.89 5.09 -23.29
CA PRO A 250 0.89 6.12 -23.39
C PRO A 250 0.35 6.07 -24.81
N ALA A 251 -0.94 5.80 -24.96
CA ALA A 251 -1.63 5.95 -26.22
C ALA A 251 -2.11 7.41 -26.26
N PRO A 252 -1.35 8.34 -26.88
CA PRO A 252 -1.87 9.69 -27.08
C PRO A 252 -3.14 9.57 -27.91
N GLY A 253 -4.20 10.24 -27.46
CA GLY A 253 -5.39 10.40 -28.31
C GLY A 253 -4.99 11.09 -29.61
N PRO A 254 -5.57 10.72 -30.76
CA PRO A 254 -5.23 11.33 -32.05
C PRO A 254 -5.70 12.78 -32.19
N SER A 255 -6.37 13.37 -31.18
CA SER A 255 -6.73 14.79 -31.16
C SER A 255 -5.59 15.66 -30.62
N PHE A 256 -5.30 16.77 -31.32
CA PHE A 256 -4.34 17.79 -30.89
C PHE A 256 -4.83 18.63 -29.70
N GLU A 257 -6.14 18.58 -29.41
CA GLU A 257 -6.79 19.25 -28.26
C GLU A 257 -7.46 18.18 -27.39
N TRP A 258 -7.07 18.10 -26.12
CA TRP A 258 -7.70 17.20 -25.16
C TRP A 258 -9.03 17.77 -24.70
N ARG A 259 -10.03 16.91 -24.64
CA ARG A 259 -11.40 17.30 -24.28
C ARG A 259 -11.84 16.53 -23.05
N TYR A 260 -12.42 17.25 -22.11
CA TYR A 260 -12.90 16.72 -20.84
C TYR A 260 -14.41 16.89 -20.75
N LEU A 261 -15.06 16.00 -20.01
CA LEU A 261 -16.47 16.14 -19.64
C LEU A 261 -16.55 17.08 -18.45
N THR A 262 -17.37 18.12 -18.56
CA THR A 262 -17.62 19.02 -17.42
C THR A 262 -18.63 18.39 -16.45
N LEU A 263 -18.74 18.96 -15.25
CA LEU A 263 -19.82 18.65 -14.31
C LEU A 263 -21.19 18.79 -14.98
N GLN A 264 -21.38 19.85 -15.76
CA GLN A 264 -22.63 20.13 -16.47
C GLN A 264 -22.94 19.05 -17.52
N ASP A 265 -21.92 18.53 -18.19
CA ASP A 265 -22.10 17.44 -19.16
C ASP A 265 -22.56 16.16 -18.47
N LEU A 266 -21.99 15.81 -17.32
CA LEU A 266 -22.40 14.61 -16.58
C LEU A 266 -23.82 14.73 -16.00
N ILE A 267 -24.19 15.91 -15.50
CA ILE A 267 -25.57 16.20 -15.06
C ILE A 267 -26.55 16.06 -16.22
N TRP A 268 -26.19 16.60 -17.38
CA TRP A 268 -27.02 16.52 -18.57
C TRP A 268 -27.14 15.06 -19.09
N ILE A 269 -26.02 14.34 -19.23
CA ILE A 269 -26.01 12.92 -19.64
C ILE A 269 -26.87 12.09 -18.70
N ASN A 270 -26.73 12.27 -17.37
CA ASN A 270 -27.56 11.54 -16.41
C ASN A 270 -29.04 11.82 -16.67
N SER A 271 -29.44 13.09 -16.80
CA SER A 271 -30.82 13.50 -17.04
C SER A 271 -31.40 12.91 -18.34
N GLU A 272 -30.59 12.83 -19.39
CA GLU A 272 -30.98 12.24 -20.68
C GLU A 272 -31.12 10.71 -20.62
N VAL A 273 -30.27 10.05 -19.84
CA VAL A 273 -30.30 8.60 -19.65
C VAL A 273 -31.47 8.19 -18.75
N THR A 274 -31.73 8.92 -17.67
CA THR A 274 -32.84 8.66 -16.73
C THR A 274 -34.17 9.27 -17.18
N LYS A 275 -34.18 10.03 -18.27
CA LYS A 275 -35.33 10.81 -18.78
C LYS A 275 -35.93 11.78 -17.74
N SER A 276 -35.18 12.10 -16.69
CA SER A 276 -35.63 12.93 -15.57
C SER A 276 -34.43 13.44 -14.76
N PRO A 277 -34.44 14.71 -14.30
CA PRO A 277 -33.39 15.22 -13.43
C PRO A 277 -33.29 14.41 -12.13
N GLN A 278 -32.07 14.02 -11.74
CA GLN A 278 -31.82 13.25 -10.52
C GLN A 278 -31.17 14.12 -9.44
N PRO A 279 -31.54 13.94 -8.15
CA PRO A 279 -30.76 14.47 -7.04
C PRO A 279 -29.32 13.92 -7.09
N TYR A 280 -28.34 14.76 -6.75
CA TYR A 280 -26.94 14.37 -6.72
C TYR A 280 -26.18 15.06 -5.58
N SER A 281 -25.07 14.46 -5.17
CA SER A 281 -24.10 15.06 -4.26
C SER A 281 -23.04 15.79 -5.06
N TYR A 282 -22.95 17.12 -4.88
CA TYR A 282 -21.98 17.96 -5.59
C TYR A 282 -20.54 17.47 -5.35
N ASP A 283 -20.13 17.29 -4.09
CA ASP A 283 -18.77 16.87 -3.72
C ASP A 283 -18.38 15.53 -4.37
N ARG A 284 -19.32 14.57 -4.39
CA ARG A 284 -19.08 13.26 -5.03
C ARG A 284 -18.99 13.37 -6.54
N LEU A 285 -19.79 14.25 -7.15
CA LEU A 285 -19.78 14.45 -8.59
C LEU A 285 -18.51 15.15 -9.04
N GLU A 286 -18.09 16.18 -8.30
CA GLU A 286 -16.83 16.91 -8.52
C GLU A 286 -15.63 15.96 -8.41
N GLU A 287 -15.58 15.18 -7.33
CA GLU A 287 -14.52 14.19 -7.14
C GLU A 287 -14.53 13.13 -8.26
N ALA A 288 -15.69 12.56 -8.61
CA ALA A 288 -15.81 11.61 -9.72
C ALA A 288 -15.34 12.18 -11.06
N THR A 289 -15.66 13.45 -11.32
CA THR A 289 -15.29 14.17 -12.54
C THR A 289 -13.79 14.45 -12.57
N TYR A 290 -13.16 14.68 -11.41
CA TYR A 290 -11.74 14.97 -11.31
C TYR A 290 -10.84 13.81 -11.78
N TYR A 291 -11.31 12.56 -11.69
CA TYR A 291 -10.54 11.38 -12.11
C TYR A 291 -10.21 11.31 -13.61
N GLN A 292 -10.83 12.13 -14.45
CA GLN A 292 -10.47 12.24 -15.87
C GLN A 292 -9.18 13.04 -16.10
N TYR A 293 -8.78 13.89 -15.15
CA TYR A 293 -7.63 14.76 -15.33
C TYR A 293 -6.31 13.99 -15.19
N SER A 294 -5.32 14.38 -16.00
CA SER A 294 -3.97 13.82 -15.89
C SER A 294 -3.26 14.34 -14.64
N TYR A 295 -2.75 13.41 -13.82
CA TYR A 295 -1.69 13.74 -12.86
C TYR A 295 -0.34 13.68 -13.60
N ARG A 296 0.44 14.77 -13.57
CA ARG A 296 1.80 14.90 -14.14
C ARG A 296 1.95 14.44 -15.61
N GLN A 297 1.83 15.36 -16.58
CA GLN A 297 2.15 15.19 -18.03
C GLN A 297 1.60 13.93 -18.74
N SER A 298 0.77 13.10 -18.10
CA SER A 298 0.29 11.82 -18.63
C SER A 298 -0.67 12.04 -19.79
N ARG A 299 -0.18 11.83 -21.01
CA ARG A 299 -0.92 11.95 -22.28
C ARG A 299 -1.79 10.73 -22.63
N ASP A 300 -1.92 9.78 -21.71
CA ASP A 300 -2.63 8.51 -21.93
C ASP A 300 -4.14 8.67 -21.72
N VAL A 301 -4.89 8.78 -22.82
CA VAL A 301 -6.35 8.94 -22.80
C VAL A 301 -7.05 7.68 -22.29
N LEU A 302 -6.52 6.49 -22.60
CA LEU A 302 -7.13 5.23 -22.16
C LEU A 302 -7.01 5.08 -20.64
N LEU A 303 -5.87 5.48 -20.07
CA LEU A 303 -5.68 5.53 -18.63
C LEU A 303 -6.58 6.57 -17.95
N GLN A 304 -6.74 7.76 -18.56
CA GLN A 304 -7.67 8.78 -18.07
C GLN A 304 -9.12 8.28 -18.09
N ALA A 305 -9.54 7.65 -19.17
CA ALA A 305 -10.88 7.05 -19.30
C ALA A 305 -11.11 5.96 -18.24
N ALA A 306 -10.11 5.10 -18.00
CA ALA A 306 -10.18 4.05 -17.00
C ALA A 306 -10.26 4.60 -15.56
N ARG A 307 -9.48 5.64 -15.25
CA ARG A 307 -9.55 6.35 -13.96
C ARG A 307 -10.89 7.02 -13.78
N PHE A 308 -11.37 7.73 -14.79
CA PHE A 308 -12.68 8.36 -14.80
C PHE A 308 -13.79 7.33 -14.52
N LEU A 309 -13.82 6.23 -15.28
CA LEU A 309 -14.78 5.14 -15.11
C LEU A 309 -14.75 4.58 -13.67
N TRP A 310 -13.55 4.32 -13.15
CA TRP A 310 -13.38 3.82 -11.78
C TRP A 310 -13.87 4.81 -10.72
N GLY A 311 -13.44 6.07 -10.82
CA GLY A 311 -13.84 7.15 -9.91
C GLY A 311 -15.35 7.31 -9.91
N TYR A 312 -15.96 7.41 -11.09
CA TYR A 312 -17.39 7.55 -11.23
C TYR A 312 -18.18 6.40 -10.60
N LEU A 313 -17.78 5.15 -10.87
CA LEU A 313 -18.42 3.96 -10.30
C LEU A 313 -18.22 3.82 -8.79
N LYS A 314 -17.13 4.37 -8.24
CA LYS A 314 -16.86 4.41 -6.80
C LYS A 314 -17.76 5.42 -6.09
N TYR A 315 -17.85 6.65 -6.59
CA TYR A 315 -18.56 7.74 -5.90
C TYR A 315 -20.06 7.72 -6.12
N ARG A 316 -20.55 7.20 -7.26
CA ARG A 316 -21.98 7.09 -7.61
C ARG A 316 -22.77 8.37 -7.25
N PRO A 317 -22.47 9.48 -7.91
CA PRO A 317 -22.88 10.80 -7.43
C PRO A 317 -24.40 11.07 -7.49
N PHE A 318 -25.14 10.36 -8.34
CA PHE A 318 -26.58 10.55 -8.53
C PHE A 318 -27.41 9.57 -7.70
N ALA A 319 -28.67 9.91 -7.42
CA ALA A 319 -29.61 8.99 -6.79
C ALA A 319 -29.91 7.77 -7.68
N GLN A 320 -29.99 7.95 -8.99
CA GLN A 320 -30.27 6.89 -9.96
C GLN A 320 -29.44 7.04 -11.25
N GLY A 321 -29.37 5.97 -12.04
CA GLY A 321 -28.74 6.01 -13.37
C GLY A 321 -27.22 6.05 -13.37
N ASN A 322 -26.54 5.78 -12.25
CA ASN A 322 -25.08 5.88 -12.15
C ASN A 322 -24.35 4.96 -13.14
N LEU A 323 -24.76 3.69 -13.27
CA LEU A 323 -24.11 2.74 -14.19
C LEU A 323 -24.30 3.16 -15.64
N ALA A 324 -25.53 3.51 -15.99
CA ALA A 324 -25.91 3.95 -17.32
C ALA A 324 -25.18 5.26 -17.72
N THR A 325 -25.07 6.21 -16.78
CA THR A 325 -24.28 7.43 -16.98
C THR A 325 -22.79 7.13 -17.13
N ALA A 326 -22.22 6.25 -16.30
CA ALA A 326 -20.82 5.86 -16.37
C ALA A 326 -20.46 5.23 -17.72
N LEU A 327 -21.34 4.37 -18.24
CA LEU A 327 -21.20 3.75 -19.56
C LEU A 327 -21.15 4.83 -20.65
N ILE A 328 -22.19 5.66 -20.76
CA ILE A 328 -22.27 6.69 -21.81
C ILE A 328 -21.13 7.70 -21.69
N ALA A 329 -20.87 8.21 -20.49
CA ALA A 329 -19.80 9.19 -20.27
C ALA A 329 -18.42 8.63 -20.66
N THR A 330 -18.14 7.37 -20.38
CA THR A 330 -16.85 6.74 -20.77
C THR A 330 -16.74 6.62 -22.30
N LEU A 331 -17.82 6.23 -22.98
CA LEU A 331 -17.85 6.13 -24.44
C LEU A 331 -17.69 7.51 -25.10
N VAL A 332 -18.38 8.53 -24.59
CA VAL A 332 -18.24 9.92 -25.04
C VAL A 332 -16.81 10.40 -24.86
N PHE A 333 -16.23 10.20 -23.66
CA PHE A 333 -14.87 10.63 -23.35
C PHE A 333 -13.83 10.01 -24.29
N LEU A 334 -13.99 8.73 -24.65
CA LEU A 334 -13.14 8.08 -25.63
C LEU A 334 -13.30 8.70 -27.03
N GLN A 335 -14.54 8.90 -27.49
CA GLN A 335 -14.82 9.43 -28.84
C GLN A 335 -14.39 10.89 -29.02
N ILE A 336 -14.61 11.76 -28.04
CA ILE A 336 -14.16 13.17 -28.13
C ILE A 336 -12.63 13.30 -28.13
N ASN A 337 -11.90 12.29 -27.63
CA ASN A 337 -10.45 12.23 -27.64
C ASN A 337 -9.90 11.32 -28.76
N GLY A 338 -10.74 10.99 -29.75
CA GLY A 338 -10.31 10.36 -31.01
C GLY A 338 -10.21 8.83 -31.00
N TYR A 339 -10.90 8.16 -30.08
CA TYR A 339 -11.07 6.71 -30.10
C TYR A 339 -12.46 6.33 -30.61
N GLU A 340 -12.55 5.37 -31.51
CA GLU A 340 -13.80 4.65 -31.78
C GLU A 340 -14.04 3.60 -30.69
N THR A 341 -15.30 3.40 -30.33
CA THR A 341 -15.70 2.42 -29.32
C THR A 341 -16.40 1.22 -29.97
N ARG A 342 -15.77 0.04 -29.93
CA ARG A 342 -16.31 -1.23 -30.44
C ARG A 342 -16.87 -2.08 -29.30
N LEU A 343 -17.86 -1.56 -28.60
CA LEU A 343 -18.63 -2.31 -27.60
C LEU A 343 -19.95 -2.76 -28.26
N PRO A 344 -20.17 -4.07 -28.48
CA PRO A 344 -21.47 -4.53 -28.97
C PRO A 344 -22.58 -4.14 -27.99
N VAL A 345 -23.71 -3.66 -28.53
CA VAL A 345 -24.81 -3.08 -27.74
C VAL A 345 -25.37 -4.12 -26.76
N GLU A 346 -25.51 -5.36 -27.21
CA GLU A 346 -25.97 -6.52 -26.44
C GLU A 346 -25.08 -6.86 -25.23
N HIS A 347 -23.80 -6.47 -25.25
CA HIS A 347 -22.85 -6.75 -24.18
C HIS A 347 -22.58 -5.55 -23.27
N ALA A 348 -23.15 -4.37 -23.58
CA ALA A 348 -22.78 -3.13 -22.90
C ALA A 348 -23.20 -3.09 -21.43
N ALA A 349 -24.39 -3.60 -21.11
CA ALA A 349 -24.88 -3.68 -19.72
C ALA A 349 -24.01 -4.64 -18.89
N GLU A 350 -23.71 -5.83 -19.41
CA GLU A 350 -22.82 -6.77 -18.74
C GLU A 350 -21.41 -6.19 -18.57
N TRP A 351 -20.89 -5.52 -19.60
CA TRP A 351 -19.56 -4.91 -19.56
C TRP A 351 -19.41 -3.92 -18.40
N ILE A 352 -20.36 -3.01 -18.21
CA ILE A 352 -20.29 -2.02 -17.12
C ILE A 352 -20.51 -2.67 -15.76
N GLU A 353 -21.38 -3.68 -15.67
CA GLU A 353 -21.61 -4.45 -14.43
C GLU A 353 -20.35 -5.21 -13.99
N GLN A 354 -19.62 -5.84 -14.91
CA GLN A 354 -18.37 -6.53 -14.59
C GLN A 354 -17.33 -5.58 -13.98
N VAL A 355 -17.24 -4.33 -14.48
CA VAL A 355 -16.35 -3.31 -13.92
C VAL A 355 -16.87 -2.83 -12.56
N ALA A 356 -18.16 -2.54 -12.44
CA ALA A 356 -18.77 -2.08 -11.19
C ALA A 356 -18.69 -3.10 -10.05
N LEU A 357 -18.76 -4.39 -10.37
CA LEU A 357 -18.59 -5.52 -9.44
C LEU A 357 -17.11 -5.90 -9.22
N ARG A 358 -16.17 -5.14 -9.78
CA ARG A 358 -14.72 -5.39 -9.70
C ARG A 358 -14.26 -6.76 -10.22
N ARG A 359 -15.05 -7.40 -11.07
CA ARG A 359 -14.68 -8.64 -11.76
C ARG A 359 -13.73 -8.38 -12.93
N LYS A 360 -13.69 -7.13 -13.40
CA LYS A 360 -12.85 -6.69 -14.50
C LYS A 360 -12.17 -5.36 -14.16
N HIS A 361 -10.87 -5.28 -14.42
CA HIS A 361 -10.11 -4.07 -14.19
C HIS A 361 -10.53 -2.96 -15.19
N PRO A 362 -10.76 -1.70 -14.76
CA PRO A 362 -11.24 -0.63 -15.63
C PRO A 362 -10.37 -0.36 -16.87
N LEU A 363 -9.04 -0.44 -16.71
CA LEU A 363 -8.09 -0.21 -17.80
C LEU A 363 -8.20 -1.27 -18.90
N ASP A 364 -8.34 -2.53 -18.51
CA ASP A 364 -8.48 -3.64 -19.45
C ASP A 364 -9.85 -3.58 -20.13
N ALA A 365 -10.88 -3.19 -19.39
CA ALA A 365 -12.22 -2.98 -19.94
C ALA A 365 -12.26 -1.90 -21.01
N VAL A 366 -11.62 -0.74 -20.76
CA VAL A 366 -11.52 0.37 -21.71
C VAL A 366 -10.70 -0.04 -22.94
N ARG A 367 -9.54 -0.71 -22.76
CA ARG A 367 -8.70 -1.16 -23.88
C ARG A 367 -9.40 -2.15 -24.78
N GLN A 368 -10.25 -3.02 -24.24
CA GLN A 368 -11.00 -3.97 -25.04
C GLN A 368 -11.94 -3.29 -26.04
N ILE A 369 -12.49 -2.13 -25.69
CA ILE A 369 -13.50 -1.44 -26.50
C ILE A 369 -12.93 -0.28 -27.31
N ALA A 370 -11.79 0.29 -26.93
CA ALA A 370 -11.24 1.49 -27.55
C ALA A 370 -10.29 1.14 -28.71
N MET A 371 -10.55 1.72 -29.88
CA MET A 371 -9.65 1.66 -31.04
C MET A 371 -9.36 3.07 -31.54
N PRO A 372 -8.11 3.41 -31.94
CA PRO A 372 -7.83 4.71 -32.54
C PRO A 372 -8.73 4.96 -33.76
N ALA A 373 -9.40 6.11 -33.80
CA ALA A 373 -10.26 6.48 -34.93
C ALA A 373 -9.43 6.70 -36.20
N VAL A 374 -10.00 6.37 -37.36
CA VAL A 374 -9.34 6.64 -38.65
C VAL A 374 -9.29 8.15 -38.88
N VAL A 375 -8.09 8.66 -39.23
CA VAL A 375 -7.83 10.08 -39.50
C VAL A 375 -8.80 10.60 -40.57
N GLY A 376 -9.64 11.59 -40.21
CA GLY A 376 -10.56 12.25 -41.14
C GLY A 376 -12.00 12.45 -40.64
N LYS A 377 -12.39 11.85 -39.51
CA LYS A 377 -13.72 12.09 -38.92
C LYS A 377 -13.77 13.49 -38.30
N ARG A 378 -14.71 14.34 -38.74
CA ARG A 378 -14.92 15.66 -38.13
C ARG A 378 -15.42 15.50 -36.69
N PRO A 379 -14.95 16.33 -35.74
CA PRO A 379 -15.43 16.26 -34.36
C PRO A 379 -16.91 16.64 -34.29
N GLU A 380 -17.75 15.70 -33.88
CA GLU A 380 -19.16 15.96 -33.54
C GLU A 380 -19.24 16.76 -32.23
N PRO A 381 -20.22 17.67 -32.06
CA PRO A 381 -20.51 18.29 -30.78
C PRO A 381 -20.79 17.26 -29.69
N LEU A 382 -20.25 17.48 -28.47
CA LEU A 382 -20.32 16.51 -27.37
C LEU A 382 -21.74 16.01 -27.08
N ARG A 383 -22.72 16.92 -27.06
CA ARG A 383 -24.12 16.56 -26.77
C ARG A 383 -24.76 15.75 -27.88
N GLU A 384 -24.46 16.03 -29.14
CA GLU A 384 -24.96 15.26 -30.29
C GLU A 384 -24.37 13.84 -30.25
N LEU A 385 -23.06 13.74 -30.03
CA LEU A 385 -22.37 12.46 -29.85
C LEU A 385 -22.97 11.65 -28.68
N ALA A 386 -23.15 12.29 -27.51
CA ALA A 386 -23.73 11.64 -26.36
C ALA A 386 -25.18 11.19 -26.64
N HIS A 387 -25.96 11.97 -27.37
CA HIS A 387 -27.31 11.60 -27.77
C HIS A 387 -27.32 10.38 -28.69
N HIS A 388 -26.48 10.36 -29.73
CA HIS A 388 -26.32 9.20 -30.62
C HIS A 388 -25.91 7.94 -29.84
N LEU A 389 -25.02 8.07 -28.85
CA LEU A 389 -24.64 6.95 -27.99
C LEU A 389 -25.79 6.49 -27.07
N ILE A 390 -26.59 7.41 -26.55
CA ILE A 390 -27.77 7.07 -25.75
C ILE A 390 -28.78 6.28 -26.59
N GLU A 391 -29.04 6.71 -27.82
CA GLU A 391 -29.91 5.99 -28.76
C GLU A 391 -29.33 4.63 -29.15
N GLN A 392 -28.04 4.57 -29.51
CA GLN A 392 -27.38 3.34 -29.91
C GLN A 392 -27.41 2.27 -28.80
N TYR A 393 -27.23 2.68 -27.54
CA TYR A 393 -27.17 1.77 -26.40
C TYR A 393 -28.48 1.71 -25.59
N GLU A 394 -29.61 2.19 -26.13
CA GLU A 394 -30.91 2.26 -25.45
C GLU A 394 -31.31 0.94 -24.77
N SER A 395 -31.13 -0.20 -25.47
CA SER A 395 -31.45 -1.52 -24.92
C SER A 395 -30.62 -1.89 -23.69
N ALA A 396 -29.34 -1.51 -23.65
CA ALA A 396 -28.48 -1.71 -22.50
C ALA A 396 -28.83 -0.74 -21.36
N LEU A 397 -29.18 0.51 -21.68
CA LEU A 397 -29.60 1.49 -20.68
C LEU A 397 -30.90 1.08 -20.00
N HIS A 398 -31.85 0.49 -20.73
CA HIS A 398 -33.07 -0.09 -20.15
C HIS A 398 -32.77 -1.22 -19.15
N GLN A 399 -31.84 -2.12 -19.47
CA GLN A 399 -31.42 -3.19 -18.54
C GLN A 399 -30.80 -2.63 -17.26
N LEU A 400 -30.02 -1.55 -17.38
CA LEU A 400 -29.35 -0.89 -16.25
C LEU A 400 -30.30 -0.02 -15.41
N SER A 401 -31.46 0.36 -15.95
CA SER A 401 -32.46 1.20 -15.25
C SER A 401 -33.39 0.38 -14.35
N GLY A 402 -33.46 -0.94 -14.55
CA GLY A 402 -34.26 -1.87 -13.74
C GLY A 402 -33.55 -2.39 -12.48
N LYS A 403 -32.34 -1.92 -12.19
CA LYS A 403 -31.48 -2.34 -11.07
C LYS A 403 -30.99 -1.11 -10.32
#